data_AF-A0AAV0PB94-F1
#
_entry.id   AF-A0AAV0PB94-F1
#
_cell.length_a   1.000
_cell.length_b   1.000
_cell.length_c   1.000
_cell.angle_alpha   90.00
_cell.angle_beta   90.00
_cell.angle_gamma   90.00
#
_symmetry.space_group_name_H-M   'P 1'
#
loop_
_entity.id
_entity.type
_entity.pdbx_description
1 polymer ?
#
loop_
_entity_poly.entity_id
_entity_poly.type
_entity_poly.pdbx_seq_one_letter_code
_entity_poly.pdbx_strand_id
1 'polypeptide(L)' 'MQHLQEVFALAKTELKMSSAYHPQTDGQTEVVNKILEQYLRCFAHQQPRRWLAMLPWAELWYNTTYHRSI' A
#
# COMPACT_ATOMS: atom_id res chain seq x y z
N MET A 1 -7.17 -16.93 -5.05
CA MET A 1 -8.08 -16.63 -3.92
C MET A 1 -8.05 -17.71 -2.86
N GLN A 2 -8.23 -19.00 -3.20
CA GLN A 2 -8.17 -20.11 -2.22
C GLN A 2 -6.88 -20.13 -1.38
N HIS A 3 -5.70 -20.01 -2.00
CA HIS A 3 -4.42 -19.98 -1.24
C HIS A 3 -4.28 -18.79 -0.29
N LEU A 4 -4.88 -17.63 -0.61
CA LEU A 4 -4.84 -16.49 0.29
C LEU A 4 -5.72 -16.75 1.52
N GLN A 5 -6.90 -17.35 1.34
CA GLN A 5 -7.77 -17.72 2.45
C GLN A 5 -7.11 -18.73 3.40
N GLU A 6 -6.37 -19.70 2.85
CA GLU A 6 -5.60 -20.68 3.64
C GLU A 6 -4.52 -20.02 4.50
N VAL A 7 -3.77 -19.07 3.95
CA VAL A 7 -2.73 -18.32 4.70
C VAL A 7 -3.34 -17.51 5.85
N PHE A 8 -4.44 -16.81 5.61
CA PHE A 8 -5.11 -16.01 6.64
C PHE A 8 -5.76 -16.90 7.72
N ALA A 9 -6.28 -18.07 7.34
CA ALA A 9 -6.79 -19.06 8.29
C ALA A 9 -5.68 -19.63 9.19
N LEU A 10 -4.49 -19.94 8.63
CA LEU A 10 -3.32 -20.37 9.40
C LEU A 10 -2.83 -19.27 10.35
N ALA A 11 -2.89 -18.01 9.92
CA ALA A 11 -2.53 -16.85 10.74
C ALA A 11 -3.61 -16.45 11.77
N LYS A 12 -4.76 -17.14 11.80
CA LYS A 12 -5.93 -16.82 12.66
C LYS A 12 -6.44 -15.38 12.46
N THR A 13 -6.41 -14.91 11.22
CA THR A 13 -6.86 -13.57 10.82
C THR A 13 -8.01 -13.67 9.82
N GLU A 14 -8.97 -12.76 9.89
CA GLU A 14 -10.08 -12.69 8.93
C GLU A 14 -9.70 -11.83 7.73
N LEU A 15 -9.83 -12.39 6.52
CA LEU A 15 -9.62 -11.66 5.27
C LEU A 15 -10.86 -10.81 4.93
N LYS A 16 -10.77 -9.49 5.06
CA LYS A 16 -11.83 -8.55 4.65
C LYS A 16 -11.57 -8.07 3.21
N MET A 17 -12.42 -8.50 2.29
CA MET A 17 -12.31 -8.11 0.88
C MET A 17 -13.04 -6.79 0.62
N SER A 18 -12.38 -5.84 -0.04
CA SER A 18 -13.04 -4.68 -0.65
C SER A 18 -13.70 -5.07 -1.98
N SER A 19 -14.75 -4.36 -2.37
CA SER A 19 -15.42 -4.59 -3.67
C SER A 19 -14.85 -3.66 -4.73
N ALA A 20 -14.66 -4.16 -5.96
CA ALA A 20 -13.96 -3.44 -7.03
C ALA A 20 -14.59 -2.10 -7.46
N TYR A 21 -15.86 -1.85 -7.10
CA TYR A 21 -16.60 -0.65 -7.51
C TYR A 21 -17.09 0.20 -6.33
N HIS A 22 -16.74 -0.16 -5.08
CA HIS A 22 -17.25 0.53 -3.90
C HIS A 22 -16.18 0.63 -2.79
N PRO A 23 -15.42 1.73 -2.74
CA PRO A 23 -14.28 1.90 -1.83
C PRO A 23 -14.69 2.36 -0.42
N GLN A 24 -15.85 1.90 0.08
CA GLN A 24 -16.35 2.34 1.40
C GLN A 24 -15.45 1.89 2.57
N THR A 25 -14.69 0.80 2.41
CA THR A 25 -13.85 0.23 3.47
C THR A 25 -12.35 0.47 3.28
N ASP A 26 -11.89 0.70 2.05
CA ASP A 26 -10.45 0.72 1.71
C ASP A 26 -9.95 2.10 1.23
N GLY A 27 -10.80 3.13 1.27
CA GLY A 27 -10.49 4.44 0.71
C GLY A 27 -9.26 5.12 1.33
N GLN A 28 -8.98 4.92 2.62
CA GLN A 28 -7.75 5.45 3.24
C GLN A 28 -6.51 4.73 2.68
N THR A 29 -6.51 3.40 2.65
CA THR A 29 -5.40 2.61 2.07
C THR A 29 -5.20 2.92 0.59
N GLU A 30 -6.29 3.10 -0.18
CA GLU A 30 -6.24 3.47 -1.59
C GLU A 30 -5.60 4.84 -1.81
N VAL A 31 -5.95 5.84 -0.99
CA VAL A 31 -5.33 7.18 -1.05
C VAL A 31 -3.83 7.09 -0.75
N VAL A 32 -3.46 6.32 0.27
CA VAL A 32 -2.06 6.12 0.66
C VAL A 32 -1.26 5.41 -0.43
N ASN A 33 -1.80 4.31 -0.96
CA ASN A 33 -1.19 3.56 -2.05
C ASN A 33 -0.99 4.43 -3.29
N LYS A 34 -1.95 5.30 -3.61
CA LYS A 34 -1.85 6.24 -4.74
C LYS A 34 -0.73 7.27 -4.54
N ILE A 35 -0.55 7.79 -3.33
CA ILE A 35 0.52 8.73 -3.00
C ILE A 35 1.88 8.03 -3.08
N LEU A 36 2.00 6.83 -2.50
CA LEU A 36 3.22 6.02 -2.56
C LEU A 36 3.60 5.65 -3.99
N GLU A 37 2.63 5.24 -4.82
CA GLU A 37 2.85 4.98 -6.24
C GLU A 37 3.35 6.22 -6.99
N GLN A 38 2.77 7.39 -6.73
CA GLN A 38 3.20 8.63 -7.38
C GLN A 38 4.64 8.98 -7.00
N TYR A 39 5.01 8.81 -5.73
CA TYR A 39 6.37 9.00 -5.24
C TYR A 39 7.32 8.03 -5.91
N LEU A 40 7.02 6.72 -5.86
CA LEU A 40 7.83 5.67 -6.48
C LEU A 40 7.96 5.83 -8.00
N ARG A 41 6.93 6.30 -8.72
CA ARG A 41 7.03 6.61 -10.17
C ARG A 41 8.07 7.68 -10.45
N CYS A 42 8.15 8.73 -9.64
CA CYS A 42 9.17 9.76 -9.80
C CYS A 42 10.60 9.20 -9.61
N PHE A 43 10.81 8.31 -8.64
CA PHE A 43 12.13 7.68 -8.40
C PHE A 43 12.47 6.61 -9.43
N ALA A 44 11.51 5.75 -9.77
CA ALA A 44 11.68 4.70 -10.75
C ALA A 44 11.92 5.26 -12.16
N HIS A 45 11.34 6.42 -12.49
CA HIS A 45 11.64 7.10 -13.75
C HIS A 45 13.11 7.54 -13.83
N GLN A 46 13.67 8.04 -12.74
CA GLN A 46 15.07 8.47 -12.68
C GLN A 46 16.03 7.29 -12.63
N GLN A 47 15.75 6.25 -11.83
CA GLN A 47 16.61 5.07 -11.66
C GLN A 47 15.80 3.78 -11.49
N PRO A 48 15.30 3.19 -12.60
CA PRO A 48 14.37 2.04 -12.56
C PRO A 48 14.93 0.82 -11.85
N ARG A 49 16.24 0.61 -11.91
CA ARG A 49 16.93 -0.54 -11.28
C ARG A 49 17.08 -0.42 -9.77
N ARG A 50 16.85 0.77 -9.19
CA ARG A 50 17.05 1.04 -7.75
C ARG A 50 15.75 1.22 -6.98
N TRP A 51 14.60 0.96 -7.59
CA TRP A 51 13.28 1.10 -6.96
C TRP A 51 13.21 0.40 -5.59
N LEU A 52 13.80 -0.79 -5.47
CA LEU A 52 13.81 -1.58 -4.23
C LEU A 52 14.56 -0.86 -3.10
N ALA A 53 15.63 -0.13 -3.43
CA ALA A 53 16.38 0.68 -2.46
C ALA A 53 15.64 1.98 -2.08
N MET A 54 14.57 2.34 -2.80
CA MET A 54 13.75 3.53 -2.53
C MET A 54 12.55 3.22 -1.64
N LEU A 55 12.19 1.93 -1.48
CA LEU A 55 11.07 1.51 -0.61
C LEU A 55 11.22 2.00 0.84
N PRO A 56 12.38 1.86 1.52
CA PRO A 56 12.51 2.33 2.90
C PRO A 56 12.36 3.85 3.03
N TRP A 57 12.76 4.59 2.00
CA TRP A 57 12.62 6.05 1.96
C TRP A 57 11.17 6.48 1.76
N ALA A 58 10.43 5.77 0.90
CA ALA A 58 9.00 6.01 0.71
C ALA A 58 8.20 5.70 1.99
N GLU A 59 8.52 4.59 2.66
CA GLU A 59 7.92 4.21 3.95
C GLU A 59 8.24 5.24 5.05
N LEU A 60 9.50 5.66 5.18
CA LEU A 60 9.91 6.68 6.15
C LEU A 60 9.19 8.01 5.90
N TRP A 61 9.14 8.47 4.65
CA TRP A 61 8.47 9.70 4.28
C TRP A 61 6.97 9.65 4.63
N TYR A 62 6.30 8.54 4.31
CA TYR A 62 4.89 8.37 4.65
C TYR A 62 4.68 8.37 6.17
N ASN A 63 5.43 7.55 6.91
CA ASN A 63 5.29 7.44 8.37
C ASN A 63 5.64 8.73 9.14
N THR A 64 6.39 9.67 8.54
CA THR A 64 6.78 10.95 9.15
C THR A 64 5.98 12.14 8.64
N THR A 65 5.13 11.95 7.63
CA THR A 65 4.29 13.02 7.08
C THR A 65 3.06 13.25 7.96
N TYR A 66 2.70 14.52 8.16
CA TYR A 66 1.50 14.88 8.90
C TYR A 66 0.24 14.51 8.11
N HIS A 67 -0.51 13.53 8.60
CA HIS A 67 -1.80 13.14 8.04
C HIS A 67 -2.91 13.94 8.71
N ARG A 68 -3.61 14.78 7.95
CA ARG A 68 -4.76 15.58 8.45
C ARG A 68 -6.00 14.75 8.79
N SER A 69 -5.97 13.44 8.52
CA SER A 69 -7.09 12.50 8.61
C SER A 69 -7.04 11.57 9.83
N ILE A 70 -6.08 11.77 10.74
CA ILE A 70 -6.01 11.10 12.05
C ILE A 70 -6.41 12.09 13.14
#